data_AF-A0A1U7R6Q6-F1
#
_entry.id   AF-A0A1U7R6Q6-F1
#
_cell.length_a   1.000
_cell.length_b   1.000
_cell.length_c   1.000
_cell.angle_alpha   90.00
_cell.angle_beta   90.00
_cell.angle_gamma   90.00
#
_symmetry.space_group_name_H-M   'P 1'
#
loop_
_entity.id
_entity.type
_entity.pdbx_description
1 polymer ?
#
loop_
_entity_poly.entity_id
_entity_poly.type
_entity_poly.pdbx_seq_one_letter_code
_entity_poly.pdbx_strand_id
1 'polypeptide(L)'
;MFKLEVPRIQLQEYRDTGAFYLVKLGRIPRGNPLAHFLVDEILSASKMLSKFREIIKEEVKEIKGIDVSVEKEKPGSPAVTLLIRNPEEISVDIILALESKGSWPVSTKEGLPIKNWLGTKVRTNLRREPFYLVPKNAKVGNGFQGKTWRLSFSHTEKYILNNHGIEKTCCESAGVKCCR
;
A
#
# COMPACT_ATOMS: atom_id res chain seq x y z
N MET A 1 7.07 -2.71 -1.38
CA MET A 1 6.34 -1.71 -0.58
C MET A 1 7.11 -1.46 0.70
N PHE A 2 7.32 -0.20 1.07
CA PHE A 2 7.89 0.20 2.36
C PHE A 2 6.75 0.48 3.32
N LYS A 3 6.60 -0.40 4.31
CA LYS A 3 5.54 -0.29 5.30
C LYS A 3 5.98 0.55 6.49
N LEU A 4 5.10 1.44 6.93
CA LEU A 4 5.28 2.25 8.12
C LEU A 4 4.07 2.02 9.03
N GLU A 5 4.29 1.37 10.17
CA GLU A 5 3.24 1.20 11.17
C GLU A 5 2.85 2.57 11.74
N VAL A 6 1.55 2.87 11.71
CA VAL A 6 1.01 4.12 12.22
C VAL A 6 0.22 3.90 13.51
N PRO A 7 0.13 4.91 14.40
CA PRO A 7 -0.79 4.88 15.53
C PRO A 7 -2.22 4.62 15.08
N ARG A 8 -3.11 4.32 16.03
CA ARG A 8 -4.54 4.14 15.76
C ARG A 8 -5.07 5.26 14.86
N ILE A 9 -5.61 4.89 13.71
CA ILE A 9 -6.18 5.82 12.73
C ILE A 9 -7.71 5.78 12.74
N GLN A 10 -8.31 6.89 12.33
CA GLN A 10 -9.71 6.97 11.93
C GLN A 10 -9.75 7.20 10.42
N LEU A 11 -10.57 6.40 9.74
CA LEU A 11 -10.76 6.50 8.30
C LEU A 11 -12.09 7.17 8.00
N GLN A 12 -12.03 8.23 7.20
CA GLN A 12 -13.21 8.84 6.61
C GLN A 12 -13.24 8.51 5.13
N GLU A 13 -14.29 7.82 4.69
CA GLU A 13 -14.42 7.44 3.29
C GLU A 13 -14.55 8.68 2.39
N TYR A 14 -13.85 8.65 1.26
CA TYR A 14 -13.90 9.72 0.28
C TYR A 14 -14.93 9.40 -0.79
N ARG A 15 -16.04 10.16 -0.81
CA ARG A 15 -17.11 10.13 -1.83
C ARG A 15 -17.66 8.72 -2.13
N ASP A 16 -17.86 7.91 -1.09
CA ASP A 16 -18.45 6.57 -1.20
C ASP A 16 -17.75 5.65 -2.23
N THR A 17 -16.45 5.84 -2.40
CA THR A 17 -15.65 5.10 -3.40
C THR A 17 -15.31 3.67 -2.97
N GLY A 18 -15.49 3.32 -1.69
CA GLY A 18 -15.07 2.06 -1.09
C GLY A 18 -13.55 1.83 -0.99
N ALA A 19 -12.74 2.69 -1.64
CA ALA A 19 -11.30 2.49 -1.81
C ALA A 19 -10.44 3.66 -1.38
N PHE A 20 -10.93 4.90 -1.48
CA PHE A 20 -10.20 6.11 -1.10
C PHE A 20 -10.66 6.66 0.24
N TYR A 21 -9.71 7.09 1.07
CA TYR A 21 -9.94 7.53 2.44
C TYR A 21 -9.13 8.79 2.77
N LEU A 22 -9.69 9.62 3.63
CA LEU A 22 -8.94 10.59 4.41
C LEU A 22 -8.53 9.93 5.72
N VAL A 23 -7.28 10.14 6.12
CA VAL A 23 -6.70 9.50 7.30
C VAL A 23 -6.56 10.54 8.40
N LYS A 24 -7.26 10.34 9.51
CA LYS A 24 -7.05 11.07 10.76
C LYS A 24 -6.23 10.21 11.70
N LEU A 25 -5.17 10.77 12.27
CA LEU A 25 -4.45 10.10 13.35
C LEU A 25 -5.28 10.23 14.63
N GLY A 26 -5.37 9.14 15.40
CA GLY A 26 -5.97 9.15 16.73
C GLY A 26 -5.12 9.94 17.73
N ARG A 27 -5.04 9.51 18.99
CA ARG A 27 -4.18 10.17 19.98
C ARG A 27 -2.72 10.14 19.53
N ILE A 28 -2.22 11.27 19.03
CA ILE A 28 -0.84 11.42 18.56
C ILE A 28 0.06 11.53 19.80
N PRO A 29 1.04 10.63 20.01
CA PRO A 29 2.04 10.81 21.04
C PRO A 29 2.78 12.15 20.83
N ARG A 30 3.09 12.89 21.90
CA ARG A 30 3.88 14.13 21.77
C ARG A 30 5.19 13.80 21.05
N GLY A 31 5.55 14.58 20.04
CA GLY A 31 6.76 14.39 19.25
C GLY A 31 6.66 13.34 18.13
N ASN A 32 5.47 12.82 17.81
CA ASN A 32 5.33 11.92 16.66
C ASN A 32 5.69 12.66 15.34
N PRO A 33 6.65 12.15 14.54
CA PRO A 33 7.14 12.83 13.35
C PRO A 33 6.07 12.96 12.24
N LEU A 34 5.01 12.16 12.29
CA LEU A 34 3.90 12.23 11.34
C LEU A 34 3.09 13.52 11.47
N ALA A 35 3.21 14.23 12.60
CA ALA A 35 2.55 15.51 12.82
C ALA A 35 2.94 16.57 11.77
N HIS A 36 4.17 16.51 11.23
CA HIS A 36 4.62 17.42 10.18
C HIS A 36 3.85 17.28 8.85
N PHE A 37 3.17 16.16 8.64
CA PHE A 37 2.42 15.87 7.42
C PHE A 37 0.91 16.10 7.55
N LEU A 38 0.44 16.64 8.68
CA LEU A 38 -0.97 16.96 8.90
C LEU A 38 -1.38 18.26 8.18
N VAL A 39 -2.62 18.28 7.69
CA VAL A 39 -3.29 19.46 7.12
C VAL A 39 -4.75 19.42 7.55
N ASP A 40 -5.14 20.31 8.46
CA ASP A 40 -6.48 20.33 9.10
C ASP A 40 -6.81 18.97 9.74
N GLU A 41 -5.88 18.44 10.55
CA GLU A 41 -5.96 17.14 11.22
C GLU A 41 -5.94 15.90 10.30
N ILE A 42 -5.92 16.09 8.97
CA ILE A 42 -5.81 15.00 8.00
C ILE A 42 -4.35 14.77 7.62
N LEU A 43 -3.92 13.51 7.63
CA LEU A 43 -2.60 13.12 7.15
C LEU A 43 -2.53 13.23 5.63
N SER A 44 -1.72 14.15 5.11
CA SER A 44 -1.62 14.39 3.68
C SER A 44 -0.72 13.36 2.99
N ALA A 45 -1.32 12.59 2.07
CA ALA A 45 -0.61 11.66 1.18
C ALA A 45 0.47 12.39 0.36
N SER A 46 0.11 13.50 -0.28
CA SER A 46 1.05 14.29 -1.09
C SER A 46 2.23 14.81 -0.28
N LYS A 47 2.02 15.43 0.89
CA LYS A 47 3.14 15.93 1.71
C LYS A 47 4.10 14.83 2.14
N MET A 48 3.56 13.69 2.57
CA MET A 48 4.37 12.55 3.01
C MET A 48 5.12 11.90 1.85
N LEU A 49 4.46 11.70 0.69
CA LEU A 49 5.10 11.15 -0.51
C LEU A 49 6.20 12.08 -1.04
N SER A 50 6.00 13.41 -1.02
CA SER A 50 7.03 14.37 -1.44
C SER A 50 8.28 14.27 -0.58
N LYS A 51 8.14 14.22 0.77
CA LYS A 51 9.31 14.07 1.65
C LYS A 51 9.97 12.69 1.52
N PHE A 52 9.17 11.64 1.37
CA PHE A 52 9.68 10.29 1.12
C PHE A 52 10.51 10.22 -0.17
N ARG A 53 10.02 10.86 -1.24
CA ARG A 53 10.70 10.96 -2.53
C ARG A 53 11.99 11.79 -2.46
N GLU A 54 12.00 12.86 -1.67
CA GLU A 54 13.18 13.67 -1.41
C GLU A 54 14.29 12.83 -0.75
N ILE A 55 13.95 12.11 0.32
CA ILE A 55 14.89 11.22 1.02
C ILE A 55 15.43 10.14 0.07
N ILE A 56 14.57 9.47 -0.70
CA ILE A 56 15.03 8.46 -1.67
C ILE A 56 15.99 9.07 -2.70
N LYS A 57 15.71 10.29 -3.20
CA LYS A 57 16.59 10.95 -4.16
C LYS A 57 17.95 11.32 -3.56
N GLU A 58 18.00 11.66 -2.28
CA GLU A 58 19.25 11.93 -1.57
C GLU A 58 20.06 10.65 -1.42
N GLU A 59 19.45 9.58 -0.92
CA GLU A 59 20.12 8.28 -0.73
C GLU A 59 20.58 7.65 -2.04
N VAL A 60 19.78 7.74 -3.11
CA VAL A 60 20.14 7.18 -4.44
C VAL A 60 21.39 7.86 -5.01
N LYS A 61 21.65 9.14 -4.73
CA LYS A 61 22.87 9.83 -5.20
C LYS A 61 24.13 9.30 -4.55
N GLU A 62 24.03 8.77 -3.33
CA GLU A 62 25.18 8.25 -2.57
C GLU A 62 25.53 6.80 -2.95
N ILE A 63 24.65 6.11 -3.69
CA ILE A 63 24.90 4.75 -4.17
C ILE A 63 25.97 4.78 -5.25
N LYS A 64 27.11 4.14 -4.98
CA LYS A 64 28.24 4.01 -5.92
C LYS A 64 28.25 2.64 -6.58
N GLY A 65 28.71 2.58 -7.83
CA GLY A 65 28.92 1.33 -8.57
C GLY A 65 27.67 0.71 -9.20
N ILE A 66 26.52 1.39 -9.14
CA ILE A 66 25.28 0.99 -9.80
C ILE A 66 24.73 2.21 -10.55
N ASP A 67 24.39 2.08 -11.84
CA ASP A 67 23.63 3.11 -12.55
C ASP A 67 22.17 3.04 -12.09
N VAL A 68 21.84 3.87 -11.11
CA VAL A 68 20.51 3.99 -10.55
C VAL A 68 20.09 5.47 -10.51
N SER A 69 18.87 5.74 -10.95
CA SER A 69 18.29 7.09 -10.96
C SER A 69 16.82 7.06 -10.56
N VAL A 70 16.26 8.18 -10.12
CA VAL A 70 14.83 8.29 -9.78
C VAL A 70 14.09 8.91 -10.97
N GLU A 71 13.09 8.23 -11.53
CA GLU A 71 12.25 8.77 -12.62
C GLU A 71 11.58 10.08 -12.22
N LYS A 72 11.17 10.90 -13.19
CA LYS A 72 10.33 12.07 -12.97
C LYS A 72 9.00 11.68 -12.28
N GLU A 73 8.51 12.57 -11.43
CA GLU A 73 7.25 12.35 -10.71
C GLU A 73 6.06 12.32 -11.68
N LYS A 74 5.22 11.31 -11.55
CA LYS A 74 3.99 11.16 -12.33
C LYS A 74 2.80 11.60 -11.45
N PRO A 75 2.02 12.62 -11.84
CA PRO A 75 0.89 13.12 -11.05
C PRO A 75 -0.09 12.00 -10.66
N GLY A 76 -0.41 11.90 -9.37
CA GLY A 76 -1.33 10.90 -8.83
C GLY A 76 -0.75 9.48 -8.70
N SER A 77 0.50 9.24 -9.11
CA SER A 77 1.19 7.98 -8.84
C SER A 77 1.59 7.89 -7.36
N PRO A 78 1.36 6.74 -6.69
CA PRO A 78 1.80 6.53 -5.31
C PRO A 78 3.28 6.13 -5.19
N ALA A 79 3.98 5.93 -6.32
CA ALA A 79 5.31 5.33 -6.35
C ALA A 79 6.43 6.35 -6.55
N VAL A 80 7.59 6.05 -5.96
CA VAL A 80 8.88 6.60 -6.35
C VAL A 80 9.58 5.53 -7.19
N THR A 81 9.54 5.70 -8.51
CA THR A 81 10.12 4.74 -9.46
C THR A 81 11.63 4.96 -9.60
N LEU A 82 12.41 3.92 -9.36
CA LEU A 82 13.83 3.86 -9.67
C LEU A 82 14.02 3.27 -11.07
N LEU A 83 15.01 3.76 -11.81
CA LEU A 83 15.54 3.15 -13.01
C LEU A 83 16.94 2.64 -12.70
N ILE A 84 17.13 1.33 -12.76
CA ILE A 84 18.40 0.64 -12.56
C ILE A 84 18.85 0.12 -13.92
N ARG A 85 20.09 0.45 -14.34
CA ARG A 85 20.63 0.05 -15.65
C ARG A 85 21.83 -0.86 -15.44
N ASN A 86 21.62 -2.17 -15.55
CA ASN A 86 22.72 -3.14 -15.43
C ASN A 86 22.36 -4.56 -15.92
N PRO A 87 22.70 -4.97 -17.17
CA PRO A 87 22.94 -4.16 -18.37
C PRO A 87 21.65 -3.64 -19.02
N GLU A 88 20.52 -4.29 -18.71
CA GLU A 88 19.19 -3.88 -19.15
C GLU A 88 18.56 -2.89 -18.16
N GLU A 89 17.59 -2.10 -18.63
CA GLU A 89 16.86 -1.17 -17.79
C GLU A 89 15.74 -1.88 -17.04
N ILE A 90 15.78 -1.79 -15.70
CA ILE A 90 14.75 -2.31 -14.80
C ILE A 90 14.12 -1.12 -14.06
N SER A 91 12.80 -1.03 -14.11
CA SER A 91 12.04 -0.09 -13.28
C SER A 91 11.59 -0.75 -11.97
N VAL A 92 11.82 -0.05 -10.86
CA VAL A 92 11.43 -0.52 -9.51
C VAL A 92 10.57 0.53 -8.83
N ASP A 93 9.30 0.21 -8.61
CA ASP A 93 8.37 1.08 -7.90
C ASP A 93 8.49 0.92 -6.38
N ILE A 94 9.07 1.94 -5.73
CA ILE A 94 9.07 2.04 -4.27
C ILE A 94 7.78 2.73 -3.83
N ILE A 95 6.88 1.95 -3.23
CA ILE A 95 5.58 2.43 -2.75
C ILE A 95 5.60 2.50 -1.22
N LEU A 96 5.42 3.70 -0.67
CA LEU A 96 5.13 3.93 0.74
C LEU A 96 3.73 3.38 1.08
N ALA A 97 3.62 2.70 2.21
CA ALA A 97 2.35 2.18 2.70
C ALA A 97 2.21 2.36 4.21
N LEU A 98 1.11 2.95 4.67
CA LEU A 98 0.78 2.95 6.09
C LEU A 98 0.22 1.58 6.45
N GLU A 99 0.75 0.97 7.50
CA GLU A 99 0.28 -0.30 8.05
C GLU A 99 -0.63 -0.03 9.25
N SER A 100 -1.88 -0.52 9.17
CA SER A 100 -2.85 -0.41 10.26
C SER A 100 -3.28 -1.80 10.72
N LYS A 101 -3.02 -2.10 11.98
CA LYS A 101 -3.42 -3.36 12.67
C LYS A 101 -4.90 -3.37 13.09
N GLY A 102 -5.65 -2.30 12.80
CA GLY A 102 -7.08 -2.24 13.07
C GLY A 102 -7.90 -3.13 12.11
N SER A 103 -9.19 -3.27 12.41
CA SER A 103 -10.12 -3.97 11.52
C SER A 103 -10.16 -3.33 10.13
N TRP A 104 -10.27 -4.16 9.09
CA TRP A 104 -10.44 -3.68 7.71
C TRP A 104 -11.70 -2.80 7.58
N PRO A 105 -11.71 -1.80 6.69
CA PRO A 105 -12.86 -0.91 6.51
C PRO A 105 -14.16 -1.63 6.15
N VAL A 106 -15.30 -1.05 6.54
CA VAL A 106 -16.65 -1.63 6.32
C VAL A 106 -16.94 -1.86 4.84
N SER A 107 -16.43 -1.01 3.94
CA SER A 107 -16.55 -1.17 2.49
C SER A 107 -16.05 -2.54 2.00
N THR A 108 -15.14 -3.17 2.73
CA THR A 108 -14.55 -4.46 2.37
C THR A 108 -15.31 -5.65 2.96
N LYS A 109 -16.34 -5.45 3.79
CA LYS A 109 -16.95 -6.50 4.63
C LYS A 109 -17.42 -7.72 3.84
N GLU A 110 -18.09 -7.49 2.70
CA GLU A 110 -18.55 -8.54 1.78
C GLU A 110 -17.52 -8.90 0.70
N GLY A 111 -16.37 -8.21 0.67
CA GLY A 111 -15.24 -8.54 -0.19
C GLY A 111 -14.51 -9.83 0.22
N LEU A 112 -13.51 -10.20 -0.58
CA LEU A 112 -12.75 -11.44 -0.45
C LEU A 112 -13.66 -12.70 -0.45
N PRO A 113 -14.33 -13.02 -1.59
CA PRO A 113 -15.33 -14.08 -1.69
C PRO A 113 -14.72 -15.48 -1.83
N ILE A 114 -13.75 -15.83 -0.99
CA ILE A 114 -13.00 -17.10 -1.07
C ILE A 114 -13.58 -18.23 -0.22
N LYS A 115 -14.77 -18.05 0.36
CA LYS A 115 -15.36 -18.97 1.35
C LYS A 115 -15.52 -20.40 0.82
N ASN A 116 -15.91 -20.55 -0.45
CA ASN A 116 -16.13 -21.85 -1.11
C ASN A 116 -14.89 -22.32 -1.91
N TRP A 117 -13.77 -21.62 -1.80
CA TRP A 117 -12.53 -21.94 -2.52
C TRP A 117 -11.38 -22.21 -1.55
N LEU A 118 -10.92 -21.19 -0.83
CA LEU A 118 -9.85 -21.31 0.18
C LEU A 118 -10.41 -21.53 1.59
N GLY A 119 -11.73 -21.42 1.76
CA GLY A 119 -12.40 -21.70 3.03
C GLY A 119 -12.63 -20.46 3.90
N THR A 120 -13.61 -20.57 4.79
CA THR A 120 -13.98 -19.52 5.75
C THR A 120 -12.88 -19.23 6.76
N LYS A 121 -12.13 -20.26 7.20
CA LYS A 121 -11.01 -20.11 8.15
C LYS A 121 -9.88 -19.26 7.57
N VAL A 122 -9.50 -19.52 6.31
CA VAL A 122 -8.47 -18.73 5.61
C VAL A 122 -8.92 -17.29 5.47
N ARG A 123 -10.17 -17.05 5.03
CA ARG A 123 -10.74 -15.71 4.94
C ARG A 123 -10.68 -14.95 6.27
N THR A 124 -11.06 -15.60 7.37
CA THR A 124 -11.03 -14.98 8.71
C THR A 124 -9.62 -14.60 9.14
N ASN A 125 -8.64 -15.46 8.89
CA ASN A 125 -7.24 -15.18 9.23
C ASN A 125 -6.68 -14.02 8.40
N LEU A 126 -6.90 -14.02 7.08
CA LEU A 126 -6.45 -12.94 6.20
C LEU A 126 -7.03 -11.58 6.60
N ARG A 127 -8.29 -11.52 7.06
CA ARG A 127 -8.92 -10.27 7.50
C ARG A 127 -8.50 -9.80 8.90
N ARG A 128 -7.79 -10.63 9.66
CA ARG A 128 -7.16 -10.24 10.94
C ARG A 128 -5.77 -9.65 10.73
N GLU A 129 -5.16 -9.89 9.58
CA GLU A 129 -3.92 -9.23 9.19
C GLU A 129 -4.13 -7.73 8.97
N PRO A 130 -3.06 -6.92 9.09
CA PRO A 130 -3.13 -5.48 8.82
C PRO A 130 -3.64 -5.17 7.42
N PHE A 131 -4.32 -4.04 7.26
CA PHE A 131 -4.54 -3.46 5.94
C PHE A 131 -3.57 -2.32 5.68
N TYR A 132 -3.37 -1.99 4.41
CA TYR A 132 -2.40 -1.00 3.99
C TYR A 132 -3.07 0.16 3.25
N LEU A 133 -2.49 1.35 3.40
CA LEU A 133 -2.91 2.56 2.70
C LEU A 133 -1.73 3.13 1.91
N VAL A 134 -1.89 3.27 0.60
CA VAL A 134 -0.88 3.86 -0.29
C VAL A 134 -1.26 5.31 -0.64
N PRO A 135 -0.28 6.21 -0.88
CA PRO A 135 -0.53 7.62 -1.15
C PRO A 135 -0.99 7.84 -2.60
N LYS A 136 -2.06 7.16 -3.01
CA LYS A 136 -2.69 7.34 -4.32
C LYS A 136 -3.85 8.30 -4.19
N ASN A 137 -3.74 9.44 -4.86
CA ASN A 137 -4.73 10.50 -4.77
C ASN A 137 -5.96 10.17 -5.63
N ALA A 138 -7.16 10.39 -5.09
CA ALA A 138 -8.41 10.36 -5.84
C ALA A 138 -8.44 11.51 -6.86
N LYS A 139 -8.87 11.22 -8.09
CA LYS A 139 -9.07 12.22 -9.15
C LYS A 139 -10.40 12.94 -8.92
N VAL A 140 -10.39 14.26 -8.96
CA VAL A 140 -11.56 15.12 -8.75
C VAL A 140 -11.62 16.14 -9.87
N GLY A 141 -12.55 15.95 -10.82
CA GLY A 141 -12.58 16.75 -12.04
C GLY A 141 -11.23 16.65 -12.78
N ASN A 142 -10.61 17.80 -13.01
CA ASN A 142 -9.30 17.90 -13.68
C ASN A 142 -8.10 17.81 -12.73
N GLY A 143 -8.33 17.70 -11.41
CA GLY A 143 -7.28 17.70 -10.39
C GLY A 143 -7.22 16.43 -9.55
N PHE A 144 -6.38 16.45 -8.52
CA PHE A 144 -6.24 15.38 -7.53
C PHE A 144 -6.48 15.90 -6.12
N GLN A 145 -7.14 15.10 -5.28
CA GLN A 145 -7.26 15.39 -3.86
C GLN A 145 -6.00 14.91 -3.11
N GLY A 146 -5.06 15.82 -2.88
CA GLY A 146 -3.74 15.53 -2.30
C GLY A 146 -3.71 14.97 -0.87
N LYS A 147 -4.85 14.93 -0.19
CA LYS A 147 -4.99 14.35 1.16
C LYS A 147 -5.45 12.88 1.16
N THR A 148 -5.89 12.35 0.01
CA THR A 148 -6.48 11.00 -0.04
C THR A 148 -5.45 9.88 -0.12
N TRP A 149 -5.76 8.79 0.55
CA TRP A 149 -5.03 7.53 0.53
C TRP A 149 -5.93 6.44 -0.08
N ARG A 150 -5.35 5.39 -0.65
CA ARG A 150 -6.09 4.25 -1.20
C ARG A 150 -5.76 2.96 -0.46
N LEU A 151 -6.76 2.12 -0.23
CA LEU A 151 -6.53 0.75 0.27
C LEU A 151 -5.61 -0.05 -0.66
N SER A 152 -4.81 -0.93 -0.06
CA SER A 152 -3.99 -1.92 -0.74
C SER A 152 -4.05 -3.26 0.00
N PHE A 153 -4.29 -4.32 -0.75
CA PHE A 153 -4.33 -5.70 -0.28
C PHE A 153 -3.23 -6.56 -0.89
N SER A 154 -2.13 -5.94 -1.38
CA SER A 154 -1.08 -6.65 -2.11
C SER A 154 -0.43 -7.80 -1.32
N HIS A 155 -0.40 -7.70 0.01
CA HIS A 155 0.04 -8.81 0.87
C HIS A 155 -0.95 -10.00 0.85
N THR A 156 -2.26 -9.72 0.91
CA THR A 156 -3.31 -10.74 0.80
C THR A 156 -3.36 -11.33 -0.62
N GLU A 157 -3.24 -10.49 -1.65
CA GLU A 157 -3.17 -10.91 -3.05
C GLU A 157 -1.99 -11.86 -3.27
N LYS A 158 -0.80 -11.52 -2.75
CA LYS A 158 0.37 -12.41 -2.76
C LYS A 158 0.08 -13.75 -2.08
N TYR A 159 -0.59 -13.74 -0.93
CA TYR A 159 -0.97 -14.98 -0.26
C TYR A 159 -1.87 -15.85 -1.15
N ILE A 160 -2.88 -15.26 -1.79
CA ILE A 160 -3.82 -15.98 -2.67
C ILE A 160 -3.10 -16.56 -3.88
N LEU A 161 -2.18 -15.80 -4.50
CA LEU A 161 -1.39 -16.30 -5.64
C LEU A 161 -0.56 -17.54 -5.25
N ASN A 162 0.05 -17.52 -4.07
CA ASN A 162 0.86 -18.64 -3.58
C ASN A 162 0.01 -19.79 -2.98
N ASN A 163 -1.24 -19.53 -2.63
CA ASN A 163 -2.16 -20.50 -1.99
C ASN A 163 -3.48 -20.53 -2.77
N HIS A 164 -3.40 -20.82 -4.06
CA HIS A 164 -4.52 -20.75 -5.00
C HIS A 164 -5.32 -22.06 -5.11
N GLY A 165 -4.85 -23.14 -4.50
CA GLY A 165 -5.52 -24.44 -4.52
C GLY A 165 -6.63 -24.54 -3.49
N ILE A 166 -7.70 -25.27 -3.83
CA ILE A 166 -8.60 -25.82 -2.80
C ILE A 166 -7.87 -26.91 -2.00
N GLU A 167 -7.08 -27.74 -2.70
CA GLU A 167 -6.14 -28.67 -2.09
C GLU A 167 -4.92 -27.90 -1.59
N LYS A 168 -4.51 -28.17 -0.35
CA LYS A 168 -3.35 -27.51 0.26
C LYS A 168 -2.05 -27.85 -0.46
N THR A 169 -1.99 -29.03 -1.07
CA THR A 169 -0.82 -29.52 -1.81
C THR A 169 -0.78 -29.04 -3.26
N CYS A 170 -1.75 -28.22 -3.70
CA CYS A 170 -1.79 -27.71 -5.07
C CYS A 170 -0.47 -27.03 -5.45
N CYS A 171 0.15 -27.51 -6.51
CA CYS A 171 1.45 -27.06 -7.01
C CYS A 171 2.65 -27.25 -6.07
N GLU A 172 2.50 -27.90 -4.92
CA GLU A 172 3.61 -28.31 -4.05
C GLU A 172 4.39 -29.50 -4.64
N SER A 173 5.52 -29.86 -4.02
CA SER A 173 6.40 -30.95 -4.49
C SER A 173 5.72 -32.33 -4.50
N ALA A 174 4.87 -32.60 -3.50
CA ALA A 174 4.12 -33.85 -3.35
C ALA A 174 2.67 -33.77 -3.88
N GLY A 175 2.32 -32.70 -4.59
CA GLY A 175 0.96 -32.47 -5.07
C GLY A 175 0.84 -32.42 -6.59
N VAL A 176 -0.39 -32.19 -7.05
CA VAL A 176 -0.72 -32.10 -8.47
C VAL A 176 -0.52 -30.66 -8.94
N LYS A 177 0.14 -30.48 -10.09
CA LYS A 177 0.29 -29.18 -10.74
C LYS A 177 -1.03 -28.73 -11.36
N CYS A 178 -1.29 -27.43 -11.35
CA CYS A 178 -2.42 -26.83 -12.06
C CYS A 178 -1.93 -25.73 -13.01
N CYS A 179 -2.84 -25.17 -13.81
CA CYS A 179 -2.55 -24.12 -14.80
C CYS A 179 -3.05 -22.72 -14.40
N ARG A 180 -3.35 -22.51 -13.11
CA ARG A 180 -3.52 -21.16 -12.54
C ARG A 180 -2.16 -20.53 -12.30
#